data_AF-A0A2U1NE43-F1
#
_entry.id   AF-A0A2U1NE43-F1
#
_cell.length_a   1.000
_cell.length_b   1.000
_cell.length_c   1.000
_cell.angle_alpha   90.00
_cell.angle_beta   90.00
_cell.angle_gamma   90.00
#
_symmetry.space_group_name_H-M   'P 1'
#
loop_
_entity.id
_entity.type
_entity.pdbx_description
1 polymer ?
#
loop_
_entity_poly.entity_id
_entity_poly.type
_entity_poly.pdbx_seq_one_letter_code
_entity_poly.pdbx_strand_id
1 'polypeptide(L)'
;MRVTTKCDVYSFGVLALEVIRGEHPGDLVSSISIEKTKLEDLLDSRLPFPSSEIKEVLTSIMIWAMKCLNTNPQMRPTMHDVSQHISANN
;
A
#
# COMPACT_ATOMS: atom_id res chain seq x y z
N MET A 1 22.82 0.14 -3.31
CA MET A 1 21.66 0.37 -2.42
C MET A 1 22.18 0.99 -1.13
N ARG A 2 21.60 2.11 -0.64
CA ARG A 2 21.97 2.70 0.66
C ARG A 2 20.92 2.32 1.69
N VAL A 3 21.32 1.62 2.75
CA VAL A 3 20.41 1.21 3.83
C VAL A 3 20.01 2.45 4.63
N THR A 4 18.71 2.71 4.71
CA THR A 4 18.11 3.82 5.47
C THR A 4 16.73 3.40 5.96
N THR A 5 16.14 4.14 6.89
CA THR A 5 14.73 3.93 7.30
C THR A 5 13.75 4.01 6.13
N LYS A 6 14.10 4.70 5.04
CA LYS A 6 13.29 4.76 3.82
C LYS A 6 13.21 3.42 3.08
N CYS A 7 14.15 2.50 3.30
CA CYS A 7 14.06 1.13 2.79
C CYS A 7 12.93 0.37 3.49
N ASP A 8 12.85 0.48 4.83
CA ASP A 8 11.77 -0.14 5.61
C ASP A 8 10.41 0.45 5.25
N VAL A 9 10.32 1.76 4.99
CA VAL A 9 9.10 2.41 4.48
C VAL A 9 8.66 1.78 3.15
N TYR A 10 9.60 1.55 2.22
CA TYR A 10 9.27 0.90 0.95
C TYR A 10 8.77 -0.53 1.15
N SER A 11 9.48 -1.32 1.96
CA SER A 11 9.09 -2.70 2.29
C SER A 11 7.72 -2.76 2.98
N PHE A 12 7.39 -1.78 3.83
CA PHE A 12 6.05 -1.63 4.38
C PHE A 12 5.00 -1.38 3.30
N GLY A 13 5.29 -0.49 2.34
CA GLY A 13 4.39 -0.23 1.21
C GLY A 13 4.10 -1.48 0.38
N VAL A 14 5.12 -2.33 0.16
CA VAL A 14 4.93 -3.64 -0.48
C VAL A 14 4.01 -4.48 0.39
N LEU A 15 4.39 -4.72 1.66
CA LEU A 15 3.66 -5.53 2.63
C LEU A 15 2.18 -5.16 2.74
N ALA A 16 1.87 -3.87 2.80
CA ALA A 16 0.51 -3.37 2.89
C ALA A 16 -0.34 -3.81 1.67
N LEU A 17 0.22 -3.75 0.46
CA LEU A 17 -0.47 -4.24 -0.74
C LEU A 17 -0.62 -5.77 -0.75
N GLU A 18 0.37 -6.52 -0.23
CA GLU A 18 0.26 -7.98 -0.10
C GLU A 18 -0.90 -8.36 0.81
N VAL A 19 -1.06 -7.63 1.92
CA VAL A 19 -2.14 -7.86 2.88
C VAL A 19 -3.50 -7.55 2.27
N ILE A 20 -3.63 -6.43 1.55
CA ILE A 20 -4.90 -6.03 0.92
C ILE A 20 -5.32 -7.02 -0.17
N ARG A 21 -4.37 -7.51 -0.97
CA ARG A 21 -4.62 -8.48 -2.02
C ARG A 21 -4.70 -9.92 -1.51
N GLY A 22 -4.12 -10.20 -0.35
CA GLY A 22 -4.01 -11.55 0.19
C GLY A 22 -3.06 -12.48 -0.57
N GLU A 23 -2.16 -11.94 -1.40
CA GLU A 23 -1.20 -12.66 -2.25
C GLU A 23 0.18 -12.02 -2.19
N HIS A 24 1.25 -12.83 -2.26
CA HIS A 24 2.62 -12.32 -2.31
C HIS A 24 2.92 -11.70 -3.69
N PRO A 25 3.39 -10.45 -3.79
CA PRO A 25 3.50 -9.68 -5.00
C PRO A 25 4.83 -9.92 -5.73
N GLY A 26 5.47 -11.07 -5.51
CA GLY A 26 6.68 -11.47 -6.25
C GLY A 26 6.50 -11.36 -7.77
N ASP A 27 5.26 -11.56 -8.25
CA ASP A 27 4.85 -11.42 -9.65
C ASP A 27 4.12 -10.08 -9.95
N LEU A 28 3.89 -9.25 -8.94
CA LEU A 28 3.02 -8.08 -8.97
C LEU A 28 3.77 -6.75 -8.98
N VAL A 29 4.91 -6.63 -8.29
CA VAL A 29 5.70 -5.38 -8.28
C VAL A 29 6.23 -5.03 -9.68
N SER A 30 6.39 -6.02 -10.56
CA SER A 30 6.75 -5.83 -11.97
C SER A 30 5.57 -5.47 -12.89
N SER A 31 4.33 -5.78 -12.49
CA SER A 31 3.12 -5.70 -13.33
C SER A 31 2.11 -4.64 -12.86
N ILE A 32 2.16 -4.22 -11.59
CA ILE A 32 1.37 -3.10 -11.07
C ILE A 32 1.97 -1.81 -11.63
N SER A 33 1.41 -1.35 -12.74
CA SER A 33 1.46 0.07 -13.05
C SER A 33 0.55 0.77 -12.03
N ILE A 34 1.16 1.11 -10.90
CA ILE A 34 0.55 1.73 -9.70
C ILE A 34 -0.40 2.88 -10.04
N GLU A 35 -0.09 3.60 -11.12
CA GLU A 35 -0.87 4.75 -11.58
C GLU A 35 -2.16 4.38 -12.35
N LYS A 36 -2.33 3.10 -12.74
CA LYS A 36 -3.43 2.62 -13.60
C LYS A 36 -4.28 1.52 -12.97
N THR A 37 -3.86 0.96 -11.85
CA THR A 37 -4.56 -0.16 -11.21
C THR A 37 -5.77 0.33 -10.42
N LYS A 38 -6.96 -0.24 -10.68
CA LYS A 38 -8.16 0.09 -9.92
C LYS A 38 -8.09 -0.56 -8.55
N LEU A 39 -8.81 0.01 -7.58
CA LEU A 39 -8.99 -0.57 -6.25
C LEU A 39 -9.45 -2.03 -6.35
N GLU A 40 -10.42 -2.29 -7.22
CA GLU A 40 -11.02 -3.62 -7.46
C GLU A 40 -9.98 -4.69 -7.85
N ASP A 41 -8.95 -4.31 -8.61
CA ASP A 41 -7.93 -5.23 -9.11
C ASP A 41 -6.91 -5.64 -8.02
N LEU A 42 -6.98 -4.97 -6.86
CA LEU A 42 -6.05 -5.13 -5.74
C LEU A 42 -6.72 -5.74 -4.51
N LEU A 43 -8.03 -5.98 -4.55
CA LEU A 43 -8.74 -6.64 -3.45
C LEU A 43 -8.50 -8.15 -3.48
N ASP A 44 -8.41 -8.77 -2.30
CA ASP A 44 -8.41 -10.23 -2.17
C ASP A 44 -9.72 -10.83 -2.69
N SER A 45 -9.62 -11.55 -3.81
CA SER A 45 -10.75 -12.21 -4.48
C SER A 45 -11.44 -13.30 -3.63
N ARG A 46 -10.79 -13.77 -2.56
CA ARG A 46 -11.34 -14.77 -1.63
C ARG A 46 -12.27 -14.15 -0.59
N LEU A 47 -12.23 -12.82 -0.43
CA LEU A 47 -13.07 -12.09 0.53
C LEU A 47 -14.36 -11.59 -0.14
N PRO A 48 -15.45 -11.44 0.63
CA PRO A 48 -16.63 -10.73 0.15
C PRO A 48 -16.27 -9.31 -0.28
N PHE A 49 -16.99 -8.80 -1.26
CA PHE A 49 -16.79 -7.42 -1.70
C PHE A 49 -17.08 -6.43 -0.56
N PRO A 50 -16.18 -5.47 -0.28
CA PRO A 50 -16.26 -4.61 0.89
C PRO A 50 -17.47 -3.66 0.84
N SER A 51 -18.00 -3.31 2.02
CA SER A 51 -18.97 -2.22 2.17
C SER A 51 -18.36 -0.88 1.75
N SER A 52 -19.19 0.14 1.55
CA SER A 52 -18.71 1.48 1.20
C SER A 52 -17.77 2.05 2.27
N GLU A 53 -18.05 1.85 3.56
CA GLU A 53 -17.16 2.34 4.63
C GLU A 53 -15.78 1.64 4.57
N ILE A 54 -15.78 0.32 4.38
CA ILE A 54 -14.52 -0.44 4.29
C ILE A 54 -13.72 -0.02 3.06
N LYS A 55 -14.39 0.26 1.93
CA LYS A 55 -13.70 0.76 0.73
C LYS A 55 -13.01 2.09 0.94
N GLU A 56 -13.62 3.01 1.69
CA GLU A 56 -12.99 4.31 2.00
C GLU A 56 -11.72 4.12 2.83
N VAL A 57 -11.77 3.24 3.83
CA VAL A 57 -10.60 2.87 4.65
C VAL A 57 -9.52 2.22 3.80
N LEU A 58 -9.87 1.23 2.97
CA LEU A 58 -8.93 0.55 2.08
C LEU A 58 -8.29 1.53 1.08
N THR A 59 -9.08 2.43 0.50
CA THR A 59 -8.58 3.47 -0.42
C THR A 59 -7.55 4.37 0.27
N SER A 60 -7.83 4.79 1.51
CA SER A 60 -6.88 5.58 2.30
C SER A 60 -5.57 4.84 2.54
N ILE A 61 -5.64 3.58 3.01
CA ILE A 61 -4.45 2.75 3.24
C ILE A 61 -3.64 2.59 1.95
N MET A 62 -4.31 2.33 0.82
CA MET A 62 -3.63 2.16 -0.46
C MET A 62 -2.93 3.42 -0.92
N ILE A 63 -3.55 4.60 -0.79
CA ILE A 63 -2.88 5.87 -1.11
C ILE A 63 -1.57 6.02 -0.32
N TRP A 64 -1.59 5.65 0.97
CA TRP A 64 -0.38 5.71 1.81
C TRP A 64 0.64 4.64 1.46
N ALA A 65 0.22 3.42 1.14
CA ALA A 65 1.10 2.38 0.63
C ALA A 65 1.78 2.80 -0.68
N MET A 66 1.04 3.45 -1.60
CA MET A 66 1.59 3.95 -2.87
C MET A 66 2.64 5.03 -2.64
N LYS A 67 2.42 5.95 -1.71
CA LYS A 67 3.42 6.96 -1.31
C LYS A 67 4.70 6.31 -0.78
N CYS A 68 4.58 5.21 -0.03
CA CYS A 68 5.72 4.45 0.49
C CYS A 68 6.56 3.81 -0.63
N LEU A 69 5.92 3.45 -1.74
CA LEU A 69 6.53 2.78 -2.90
C LEU A 69 7.22 3.73 -3.89
N ASN A 70 7.33 5.02 -3.58
CA ASN A 70 8.01 5.98 -4.45
C ASN A 70 9.45 5.53 -4.76
N THR A 71 9.85 5.58 -6.03
CA THR A 71 11.19 5.22 -6.48
C THR A 71 12.26 6.14 -5.90
N ASN A 72 11.92 7.41 -5.65
CA ASN A 72 12.77 8.36 -4.95
C ASN A 72 12.59 8.23 -3.42
N PRO A 73 13.61 7.78 -2.66
CA PRO A 73 13.51 7.62 -1.20
C PRO A 73 13.16 8.90 -0.43
N GLN A 74 13.48 10.08 -0.98
CA GLN A 74 13.17 11.36 -0.34
C GLN A 74 11.68 11.72 -0.42
N MET A 75 10.98 11.22 -1.44
CA MET A 75 9.55 11.46 -1.64
C MET A 75 8.67 10.49 -0.84
N ARG A 76 9.25 9.42 -0.30
CA ARG A 76 8.54 8.51 0.61
C ARG A 76 8.21 9.25 1.91
N PRO A 77 7.09 8.97 2.58
CA PRO A 77 6.77 9.51 3.89
C PRO A 77 7.73 8.96 4.97
N THR A 78 7.56 9.42 6.21
CA THR A 78 8.12 8.73 7.38
C THR A 78 7.12 7.68 7.89
N MET A 79 7.61 6.67 8.63
CA MET A 79 6.70 5.72 9.29
C MET A 79 5.79 6.40 10.32
N HIS A 80 6.20 7.54 10.88
CA HIS A 80 5.33 8.35 11.75
C HIS A 80 4.12 8.86 10.96
N ASP A 81 4.34 9.50 9.80
CA ASP A 81 3.26 10.00 8.95
C ASP A 81 2.31 8.87 8.53
N VAL A 82 2.87 7.73 8.11
CA VAL A 82 2.11 6.54 7.71
C VAL A 82 1.25 6.03 8.87
N SER A 83 1.84 5.89 10.07
CA SER A 83 1.14 5.38 11.24
C SER A 83 -0.02 6.28 11.66
N GLN A 84 0.15 7.61 11.61
CA GLN A 84 -0.90 8.55 11.98
C GLN A 84 -2.10 8.45 11.05
N HIS A 85 -1.87 8.34 9.74
CA HIS A 85 -2.95 8.29 8.76
C HIS A 85 -3.67 6.94 8.72
N ILE A 86 -2.95 5.84 8.92
CA ILE A 86 -3.59 4.51 8.98
C ILE A 86 -4.35 4.34 10.30
N SER A 87 -3.88 4.94 11.40
CA SER A 87 -4.55 4.84 12.71
C SER A 87 -5.75 5.77 12.86
N ALA A 88 -5.79 6.89 12.12
CA ALA A 88 -6.85 7.90 12.22
C ALA A 88 -8.23 7.45 11.71
N ASN A 89 -8.32 6.27 11.09
CA ASN A 89 -9.57 5.67 10.60
C ASN A 89 -10.15 4.61 11.55
N ASN A 90 -9.71 4.55 12.81
CA ASN A 90 -10.29 3.71 13.87
C ASN A 90 -11.01 4.54 14.93
#